data_AF-A0A524GIY0-F1
#
_entry.id   AF-A0A524GIY0-F1
#
_cell.length_a   1.000
_cell.length_b   1.000
_cell.length_c   1.000
_cell.angle_alpha   90.00
_cell.angle_beta   90.00
_cell.angle_gamma   90.00
#
_symmetry.space_group_name_H-M   'P 1'
#
loop_
_entity.id
_entity.type
_entity.pdbx_description
1 polymer ?
#
loop_
_entity_poly.entity_id
_entity_poly.type
_entity_poly.pdbx_seq_one_letter_code
_entity_poly.pdbx_strand_id
1 'polypeptide(L)'
;MRRIHRYCLIITILLCFISCAIAPHTSDLKKSTFTITAEPWPEADRLLRSNDHWLGGDGASSIDLGKGKLLWLFGDSFVNQGTSGGRRDAAIIRNSIAIQEGYDPSAASVNFYWHTKDS
;
A
#
# COMPACT_ATOMS: atom_id res chain seq x y z
N MET A 1 -36.32 -59.34 29.76
CA MET A 1 -35.78 -57.98 30.03
C MET A 1 -34.33 -57.74 29.57
N ARG A 2 -33.36 -58.63 29.83
CA ARG A 2 -31.93 -58.40 29.48
C ARG A 2 -31.62 -58.32 27.98
N ARG A 3 -32.40 -58.97 27.10
CA ARG A 3 -32.21 -58.91 25.63
C ARG A 3 -32.64 -57.56 25.05
N ILE A 4 -33.76 -57.00 25.53
CA ILE A 4 -34.29 -55.69 25.08
C ILE A 4 -33.34 -54.55 25.45
N HIS A 5 -32.71 -54.60 26.63
CA HIS A 5 -31.68 -53.64 27.04
C HIS A 5 -30.43 -53.67 26.15
N ARG A 6 -30.03 -54.85 25.66
CA ARG A 6 -28.87 -55.02 24.76
C ARG A 6 -29.15 -54.45 23.37
N TYR A 7 -30.36 -54.63 22.85
CA TYR A 7 -30.76 -54.00 21.58
C TYR A 7 -30.89 -52.49 21.70
N CYS A 8 -31.44 -51.98 22.81
CA CYS A 8 -31.51 -50.54 23.07
C CYS A 8 -30.10 -49.93 23.08
N LEU A 9 -29.16 -50.52 23.83
CA LEU A 9 -27.77 -50.05 23.92
C LEU A 9 -27.06 -50.05 22.55
N ILE A 10 -27.25 -51.11 21.76
CA ILE A 10 -26.66 -51.20 20.40
C ILE A 10 -27.25 -50.14 19.49
N ILE A 11 -28.56 -49.91 19.53
CA ILE A 11 -29.23 -48.86 18.74
C ILE A 11 -28.76 -47.47 19.17
N THR A 12 -28.59 -47.20 20.46
CA THR A 12 -28.07 -45.90 20.94
C THR A 12 -26.63 -45.65 20.48
N ILE A 13 -25.79 -46.69 20.53
CA ILE A 13 -24.40 -46.61 20.04
C ILE A 13 -24.37 -46.35 18.52
N LEU A 14 -25.19 -47.07 17.74
CA LEU A 14 -25.32 -46.85 16.29
C LEU A 14 -25.82 -45.44 15.93
N LEU A 15 -26.79 -44.91 16.68
CA LEU A 15 -27.30 -43.54 16.49
C LEU A 15 -26.24 -42.48 16.84
N CYS A 16 -25.40 -42.70 17.86
CA CYS A 16 -24.26 -41.83 18.18
C CYS A 16 -23.19 -41.85 17.08
N PHE A 17 -22.90 -43.00 16.47
CA PHE A 17 -21.96 -43.10 15.35
C PHE A 17 -22.46 -42.37 14.09
N ILE A 18 -23.77 -42.44 13.80
CA ILE A 18 -24.37 -41.70 12.68
C ILE A 18 -24.30 -40.19 12.91
N SER A 19 -24.54 -39.72 14.14
CA SER A 19 -24.47 -38.28 14.47
C SER A 19 -23.06 -37.70 14.42
N CYS A 20 -22.01 -38.51 14.58
CA CYS A 20 -20.62 -38.04 14.50
C CYS A 20 -20.12 -37.88 13.05
N ALA A 21 -20.73 -38.60 12.10
CA ALA A 21 -20.40 -38.52 10.67
C ALA A 21 -21.10 -37.35 9.93
N ILE A 22 -22.02 -36.63 10.60
CA ILE A 22 -22.76 -35.48 10.03
C ILE A 22 -22.33 -34.17 10.72
N ALA A 23 -21.11 -34.12 11.28
CA ALA A 23 -20.53 -32.82 11.60
C ALA A 23 -20.42 -32.03 10.29
N PRO A 24 -21.05 -30.84 10.18
CA PRO A 24 -20.98 -30.05 8.96
C PRO A 24 -19.50 -29.76 8.68
N HIS A 25 -19.07 -30.14 7.48
CA HIS A 25 -17.78 -29.76 6.92
C HIS A 25 -17.57 -28.28 7.23
N THR A 26 -16.48 -27.97 7.92
CA THR A 26 -16.03 -26.58 8.09
C THR A 26 -16.13 -25.92 6.73
N SER A 27 -16.95 -24.87 6.65
CA SER A 27 -17.21 -24.15 5.41
C SER A 27 -15.87 -23.79 4.79
N ASP A 28 -15.53 -24.46 3.68
CA ASP A 28 -14.40 -24.11 2.85
C ASP A 28 -14.68 -22.70 2.35
N LEU A 29 -14.12 -21.70 3.04
CA LEU A 29 -14.20 -20.32 2.63
C LEU A 29 -13.55 -20.28 1.26
N LYS A 30 -14.38 -20.25 0.21
CA LYS A 30 -13.99 -20.18 -1.18
C LYS A 30 -13.02 -19.00 -1.32
N LYS A 31 -11.72 -19.30 -1.27
CA LYS A 31 -10.66 -18.31 -1.27
C LYS A 31 -10.73 -17.65 -2.63
N SER A 32 -11.30 -16.44 -2.67
CA SER A 32 -11.42 -15.71 -3.92
C SER A 32 -10.01 -15.40 -4.41
N THR A 33 -9.62 -16.02 -5.52
CA THR A 33 -8.32 -15.80 -6.12
C THR A 33 -8.38 -14.50 -6.91
N PHE A 34 -7.78 -13.44 -6.37
CA PHE A 34 -7.61 -12.19 -7.10
C PHE A 34 -6.28 -12.22 -7.86
N THR A 35 -6.30 -11.76 -9.12
CA THR A 35 -5.09 -11.45 -9.86
C THR A 35 -4.83 -9.95 -9.70
N ILE A 36 -3.75 -9.60 -9.01
CA ILE A 36 -3.32 -8.21 -8.84
C ILE A 36 -2.19 -7.97 -9.84
N THR A 37 -2.38 -6.99 -10.74
CA THR A 37 -1.35 -6.53 -11.67
C THR A 37 -0.92 -5.12 -11.30
N ALA A 38 0.34 -4.80 -11.56
CA ALA A 38 0.89 -3.46 -11.42
C ALA A 38 1.76 -3.16 -12.64
N GLU A 39 1.75 -1.91 -13.07
CA GLU A 39 2.59 -1.41 -14.15
C GLU A 39 3.32 -0.14 -13.71
N PRO A 40 4.52 0.14 -14.27
CA PRO A 40 5.17 1.42 -14.06
C PRO A 40 4.27 2.58 -14.53
N TRP A 41 4.45 3.75 -13.92
CA TRP A 41 3.80 5.00 -14.35
C TRP A 41 4.85 6.01 -14.84
N PRO A 42 5.28 5.93 -16.11
CA PRO A 42 6.43 6.70 -16.61
C PRO A 42 6.24 8.22 -16.54
N GLU A 43 5.02 8.71 -16.74
CA GLU A 43 4.68 10.13 -16.69
C GLU A 43 4.87 10.69 -15.28
N ALA A 44 4.35 10.00 -14.26
CA ALA A 44 4.54 10.40 -12.87
C ALA A 44 6.01 10.28 -12.43
N ASP A 45 6.70 9.24 -12.89
CA ASP A 45 8.12 9.02 -12.63
C ASP A 45 9.00 10.14 -13.21
N ARG A 46 8.66 10.61 -14.41
CA ARG A 46 9.30 11.78 -15.04
C ARG A 46 8.98 13.07 -14.30
N LEU A 47 7.72 13.29 -13.93
CA LEU A 47 7.28 14.48 -13.21
C LEU A 47 8.04 14.64 -11.89
N LEU A 48 8.09 13.59 -11.06
CA LEU A 48 8.72 13.62 -9.75
C LEU A 48 10.27 13.63 -9.80
N ARG A 49 10.87 13.45 -10.98
CA ARG A 49 12.32 13.55 -11.22
C ARG A 49 12.72 14.77 -12.05
N SER A 50 11.81 15.72 -12.24
CA SER A 50 12.03 16.92 -13.07
C SER A 50 12.95 17.97 -12.46
N ASN A 51 13.39 17.81 -11.20
CA ASN A 51 14.18 18.81 -10.50
C ASN A 51 15.62 18.31 -10.26
N ASP A 52 16.61 19.08 -10.70
CA ASP A 52 18.03 18.72 -10.58
C ASP A 52 18.58 18.87 -9.16
N HIS A 53 17.90 19.64 -8.31
CA HIS A 53 18.30 19.88 -6.92
C HIS A 53 17.62 18.91 -5.95
N TRP A 54 16.35 18.61 -6.13
CA TRP A 54 15.63 17.64 -5.31
C TRP A 54 15.77 16.24 -5.89
N LEU A 55 16.48 15.35 -5.19
CA LEU A 55 16.87 14.04 -5.72
C LEU A 55 16.00 12.88 -5.23
N GLY A 56 15.00 13.16 -4.40
CA GLY A 56 14.09 12.16 -3.83
C GLY A 56 13.80 12.40 -2.36
N GLY A 57 12.68 11.87 -1.88
CA GLY A 57 12.31 11.84 -0.47
C GLY A 57 11.44 10.63 -0.15
N ASP A 58 11.19 10.39 1.13
CA ASP A 58 10.30 9.32 1.60
C ASP A 58 8.85 9.80 1.82
N GLY A 59 7.95 8.86 2.12
CA GLY A 59 6.53 9.11 2.38
C GLY A 59 5.69 9.36 1.14
N ALA A 60 6.03 10.39 0.36
CA ALA A 60 5.39 10.77 -0.91
C ALA A 60 3.85 10.72 -0.89
N SER A 61 3.23 11.42 0.06
CA SER A 61 1.76 11.53 0.13
C SER A 61 1.27 12.80 -0.58
N SER A 62 0.07 12.76 -1.14
CA SER A 62 -0.52 13.90 -1.87
C SER A 62 -1.86 14.33 -1.30
N ILE A 63 -2.12 15.64 -1.28
CA ILE A 63 -3.39 16.26 -0.89
C ILE A 63 -3.90 17.09 -2.08
N ASP A 64 -5.13 16.83 -2.51
CA ASP A 64 -5.80 17.67 -3.51
C ASP A 64 -6.17 19.02 -2.89
N LEU A 65 -5.61 20.10 -3.43
CA LEU A 65 -5.91 21.47 -3.05
C LEU A 65 -7.07 22.06 -3.87
N GLY A 66 -7.59 21.28 -4.82
CA GLY A 66 -8.59 21.70 -5.80
C GLY A 66 -7.99 22.51 -6.94
N LYS A 67 -8.82 22.79 -7.95
CA LYS A 67 -8.47 23.62 -9.13
C LYS A 67 -7.21 23.13 -9.86
N GLY A 68 -7.00 21.82 -9.91
CA GLY A 68 -5.83 21.24 -10.58
C GLY A 68 -4.53 21.41 -9.79
N LYS A 69 -4.56 21.59 -8.47
CA LYS A 69 -3.35 21.68 -7.64
C LYS A 69 -3.26 20.53 -6.66
N LEU A 70 -2.06 19.94 -6.56
CA LEU A 70 -1.74 18.90 -5.58
C LEU A 70 -0.57 19.37 -4.70
N LEU A 71 -0.72 19.20 -3.38
CA LEU A 71 0.38 19.31 -2.43
C LEU A 71 0.97 17.92 -2.21
N TRP A 72 2.27 17.78 -2.46
CA TRP A 72 3.06 16.62 -2.09
C TRP A 72 3.80 16.86 -0.78
N LEU A 73 3.77 15.87 0.11
CA LEU A 73 4.46 15.85 1.38
C LEU A 73 5.51 14.74 1.38
N PHE A 74 6.75 15.11 1.66
CA PHE A 74 7.88 14.20 1.78
C PHE A 74 8.55 14.38 3.15
N GLY A 75 9.01 13.29 3.75
CA GLY A 75 9.85 13.33 4.94
C GLY A 75 11.32 13.53 4.55
N ASP A 76 12.19 12.63 5.01
CA ASP A 76 13.63 12.73 4.77
C ASP A 76 13.91 12.78 3.27
N SER A 77 14.53 13.88 2.83
CA SER A 77 14.69 14.22 1.41
C SER A 77 16.15 14.56 1.06
N PHE A 78 16.62 14.07 -0.08
CA PHE A 78 17.93 14.34 -0.65
C PHE A 78 17.90 15.63 -1.47
N VAL A 79 18.72 16.61 -1.10
CA VAL A 79 18.89 17.87 -1.84
C VAL A 79 20.35 18.04 -2.26
N ASN A 80 20.57 18.19 -3.55
CA ASN A 80 21.86 18.53 -4.14
C ASN A 80 22.22 20.00 -3.82
N GLN A 81 23.37 20.20 -3.19
CA GLN A 81 23.91 21.52 -2.81
C GLN A 81 24.83 22.14 -3.89
N GLY A 82 24.74 21.69 -5.14
CA GLY A 82 25.50 22.26 -6.26
C GLY A 82 26.87 21.60 -6.51
N THR A 83 27.13 20.46 -5.87
CA THR A 83 28.20 19.56 -6.33
C THR A 83 27.58 18.56 -7.31
N SER A 84 28.31 18.12 -8.33
CA SER A 84 27.79 17.23 -9.38
C SER A 84 27.39 15.82 -8.91
N GLY A 85 27.27 15.60 -7.61
CA GLY A 85 26.99 14.32 -7.00
C GLY A 85 25.50 13.97 -7.02
N GLY A 86 25.22 12.71 -7.34
CA GLY A 86 23.91 12.12 -7.05
C GLY A 86 23.66 12.03 -5.53
N ARG A 87 22.73 11.18 -5.10
CA ARG A 87 22.32 11.08 -3.68
C ARG A 87 23.45 10.86 -2.67
N ARG A 88 24.61 10.37 -3.11
CA ARG A 88 25.80 10.15 -2.27
C ARG A 88 26.32 11.42 -1.60
N ASP A 89 26.28 12.55 -2.30
CA ASP A 89 26.85 13.83 -1.85
C ASP A 89 25.77 14.85 -1.51
N ALA A 90 24.50 14.43 -1.52
CA ALA A 90 23.35 15.27 -1.23
C ALA A 90 23.17 15.47 0.28
N ALA A 91 22.68 16.65 0.65
CA ALA A 91 22.22 16.89 2.01
C ALA A 91 20.89 16.16 2.25
N ILE A 92 20.74 15.55 3.43
CA ILE A 92 19.45 15.01 3.88
C ILE A 92 18.78 16.06 4.76
N ILE A 93 17.61 16.53 4.33
CA ILE A 93 16.76 17.44 5.08
C ILE A 93 15.54 16.69 5.62
N ARG A 94 15.01 17.13 6.77
CA ARG A 94 13.96 16.38 7.50
C ARG A 94 12.61 16.31 6.78
N ASN A 95 12.27 17.33 6.00
CA ASN A 95 11.00 17.41 5.28
C ASN A 95 11.18 18.28 4.03
N SER A 96 10.43 17.96 2.99
CA SER A 96 10.23 18.83 1.84
C SER A 96 8.79 18.72 1.33
N ILE A 97 8.36 19.70 0.54
CA ILE A 97 7.05 19.67 -0.12
C ILE A 97 7.22 19.89 -1.60
N ALA A 98 6.21 19.51 -2.38
CA ALA A 98 6.10 19.98 -3.75
C ALA A 98 4.69 20.45 -4.07
N ILE A 99 4.58 21.46 -4.94
CA ILE A 99 3.30 21.90 -5.50
C ILE A 99 3.28 21.46 -6.95
N GLN A 100 2.33 20.59 -7.27
CA GLN A 100 2.03 20.18 -8.64
C GLN A 100 0.85 20.99 -9.18
N GLU A 101 0.97 21.45 -10.42
CA GLU A 101 -0.10 22.10 -11.19
C GLU A 101 -0.49 21.23 -12.39
N GLY A 102 -1.77 20.90 -12.49
CA GLY A 102 -2.34 19.89 -13.38
C GLY A 102 -2.44 18.52 -12.70
N TYR A 103 -3.57 17.81 -12.86
CA TYR A 103 -3.75 16.46 -12.30
C TYR A 103 -3.16 15.36 -13.20
N ASP A 104 -3.05 15.63 -14.50
CA ASP A 104 -2.47 14.70 -15.46
C ASP A 104 -0.94 14.84 -15.47
N PRO A 105 -0.18 13.85 -14.98
CA PRO A 105 1.28 13.95 -14.91
C PRO A 105 1.97 14.02 -16.29
N SER A 106 1.26 13.73 -17.39
CA SER A 106 1.81 13.91 -18.74
C SER A 106 1.93 15.38 -19.15
N ALA A 107 1.14 16.26 -18.52
CA ALA A 107 1.07 17.69 -18.83
C ALA A 107 1.29 18.59 -17.60
N ALA A 108 1.36 18.00 -16.40
CA ALA A 108 1.54 18.73 -15.16
C ALA A 108 2.95 19.32 -15.03
N SER A 109 3.08 20.33 -14.19
CA SER A 109 4.36 20.83 -13.69
C SER A 109 4.46 20.63 -12.18
N VAL A 110 5.67 20.55 -11.64
CA VAL A 110 5.88 20.40 -10.20
C VAL A 110 7.07 21.25 -9.75
N ASN A 111 6.91 21.95 -8.64
CA ASN A 111 7.97 22.71 -7.99
C ASN A 111 8.20 22.19 -6.58
N PHE A 112 9.46 22.00 -6.22
CA PHE A 112 9.88 21.46 -4.92
C PHE A 112 10.36 22.57 -4.00
N TYR A 113 10.03 22.46 -2.72
CA TYR A 113 10.34 23.45 -1.70
C TYR A 113 10.89 22.78 -0.45
N TRP A 114 11.91 23.38 0.13
CA TRP A 114 12.49 22.97 1.39
C TRP A 114 13.07 24.19 2.12
N HIS A 115 13.36 24.00 3.40
CA HIS A 115 14.00 25.03 4.20
C HIS A 115 15.44 25.27 3.74
N THR A 116 15.75 26.50 3.32
CA THR A 116 17.13 26.94 3.08
C THR A 116 17.61 27.80 4.25
N LYS A 117 18.91 27.80 4.54
CA LYS A 117 19.47 28.54 5.70
C LYS A 117 19.33 30.08 5.58
N ASP A 118 18.95 30.57 4.40
CA ASP A 118 18.87 32.00 4.08
C ASP A 118 17.42 32.53 4.02
N SER A 119 16.45 31.77 4.55
CA SER A 119 15.01 32.11 4.58
C SER A 119 14.53 32.46 6.00
#